data_AF-A0A8T7ECM7-F1
#
_entry.id   AF-A0A8T7ECM7-F1
#
_cell.length_a   1.000
_cell.length_b   1.000
_cell.length_c   1.000
_cell.angle_alpha   90.00
_cell.angle_beta   90.00
_cell.angle_gamma   90.00
#
_symmetry.space_group_name_H-M   'P 1'
#
loop_
_entity.id
_entity.type
_entity.pdbx_description
1 polymer ?
#
loop_
_entity_poly.entity_id
_entity_poly.type
_entity_poly.pdbx_seq_one_letter_code
_entity_poly.pdbx_strand_id
1 'polypeptide(L)'
;MKKLTTGLLIAFAALVLLSVTAFAAPVNKPAAGPFEGTFTGAVKGDLGSQTTLTLDLTDRANIVLGEATLGTGLKVNAGQVCGTAVIPAGVIWAEGEKSPRRPRELSAESTLELTGMEVTIEVEGELSADGKTLDVTAKIDTPWICGRDPVITGTLTRIQ
;
A
#
# COMPACT_ATOMS: atom_id res chain seq x y z
N MET A 1 75.46 23.54 -26.20
CA MET A 1 76.29 24.10 -25.10
C MET A 1 75.37 24.30 -23.92
N LYS A 2 75.53 23.52 -22.83
CA LYS A 2 76.06 23.99 -21.52
C LYS A 2 75.23 25.17 -20.98
N LYS A 3 74.54 25.13 -19.83
CA LYS A 3 74.90 24.46 -18.56
C LYS A 3 73.66 24.18 -17.67
N LEU A 4 73.83 23.14 -16.84
CA LEU A 4 73.21 22.94 -15.53
C LEU A 4 73.23 24.22 -14.68
N THR A 5 72.21 24.40 -13.84
CA THR A 5 72.44 24.52 -12.38
C THR A 5 71.18 24.22 -11.57
N THR A 6 71.36 23.19 -10.74
CA THR A 6 70.68 22.76 -9.53
C THR A 6 70.30 23.91 -8.59
N GLY A 7 69.09 23.86 -8.04
CA GLY A 7 68.62 24.75 -6.97
C GLY A 7 67.62 24.02 -6.07
N LEU A 8 68.17 23.23 -5.16
CA LEU A 8 67.49 22.57 -4.04
C LEU A 8 67.17 23.63 -2.97
N LEU A 9 65.91 23.79 -2.56
CA LEU A 9 65.52 24.22 -1.21
C LEU A 9 64.00 24.09 -0.96
N ILE A 10 63.65 22.97 -0.31
CA ILE A 10 62.77 22.85 0.87
C ILE A 10 61.53 23.77 0.92
N ALA A 11 60.36 23.17 0.74
CA ALA A 11 59.16 23.53 1.51
C ALA A 11 58.28 22.29 1.66
N PHE A 12 58.48 21.58 2.77
CA PHE A 12 57.62 20.51 3.27
C PHE A 12 56.31 21.15 3.76
N ALA A 13 55.35 21.36 2.87
CA ALA A 13 53.99 21.77 3.26
C ALA A 13 53.13 20.52 3.39
N ALA A 14 52.98 20.06 4.63
CA ALA A 14 52.04 19.01 5.02
C ALA A 14 50.63 19.40 4.59
N LEU A 15 50.14 18.81 3.51
CA LEU A 15 48.74 18.89 3.12
C LEU A 15 47.96 17.94 4.06
N VAL A 16 47.47 18.50 5.16
CA VAL A 16 46.53 17.83 6.05
C VAL A 16 45.26 17.56 5.25
N LEU A 17 45.06 16.29 4.89
CA LEU A 17 43.79 15.77 4.41
C LEU A 17 42.77 15.86 5.56
N LEU A 18 42.06 16.99 5.63
CA LEU A 18 40.82 17.09 6.39
C LEU A 18 39.76 16.29 5.64
N SER A 19 39.72 14.97 5.87
CA SER A 19 38.55 14.17 5.56
C SER A 19 37.43 14.62 6.50
N VAL A 20 36.63 15.59 6.05
CA VAL A 20 35.36 15.91 6.69
C VAL A 20 34.49 14.67 6.54
N THR A 21 34.48 13.80 7.56
CA THR A 21 33.43 12.82 7.74
C THR A 21 32.17 13.63 8.01
N ALA A 22 31.44 13.97 6.96
CA ALA A 22 30.08 14.44 7.08
C ALA A 22 29.29 13.30 7.74
N PHE A 23 29.19 13.33 9.06
CA PHE A 23 28.23 12.52 9.79
C PHE A 23 26.87 13.04 9.35
N ALA A 24 26.25 12.36 8.38
CA ALA A 24 24.83 12.54 8.12
C ALA A 24 24.14 12.33 9.47
N ALA A 25 23.46 13.37 9.97
CA ALA A 25 22.63 13.25 11.15
C ALA A 25 21.68 12.05 10.93
N PRO A 26 21.42 11.23 11.97
CA PRO A 26 20.47 10.13 11.82
C PRO A 26 19.17 10.72 11.29
N VAL A 27 18.79 10.33 10.07
CA VAL A 27 17.49 10.66 9.51
C VAL A 27 16.51 9.93 10.42
N ASN A 28 15.82 10.68 11.28
CA ASN A 28 14.72 10.17 12.07
C ASN A 28 13.64 9.75 11.07
N LYS A 29 13.67 8.48 10.63
CA LYS A 29 12.58 7.92 9.84
C LYS A 29 11.34 8.09 10.71
N PRO A 30 10.27 8.75 10.23
CA PRO A 30 9.03 8.83 10.97
C PRO A 30 8.66 7.41 11.42
N ALA A 31 8.24 7.26 12.67
CA ALA A 31 7.77 5.98 13.17
C ALA A 31 6.67 5.49 12.21
N ALA A 32 6.83 4.25 11.75
CA ALA A 32 5.83 3.58 10.92
C ALA A 32 4.48 3.63 11.64
N GLY A 33 3.43 4.07 10.93
CA GLY A 33 2.10 4.10 11.50
C GLY A 33 1.51 2.69 11.67
N PRO A 34 0.38 2.55 12.39
CA PRO A 34 -0.17 1.23 12.75
C PRO A 34 -0.49 0.34 11.54
N PHE A 35 -0.81 0.93 10.39
CA PHE A 35 -1.13 0.17 9.17
C PHE A 35 0.11 -0.17 8.32
N GLU A 36 1.28 0.37 8.59
CA GLU A 36 2.47 0.15 7.74
C GLU A 36 2.84 -1.33 7.70
N GLY A 37 2.92 -1.95 6.53
CA GLY A 37 3.40 -3.32 6.33
C GLY A 37 2.58 -4.11 5.33
N THR A 38 2.91 -5.40 5.18
CA THR A 38 2.23 -6.28 4.24
C THR A 38 1.25 -7.22 4.95
N PHE A 39 0.01 -7.24 4.47
CA PHE A 39 -1.04 -8.13 4.95
C PHE A 39 -1.47 -9.09 3.85
N THR A 40 -1.73 -10.35 4.20
CA THR A 40 -2.23 -11.34 3.23
C THR A 40 -3.30 -12.23 3.83
N GLY A 41 -4.25 -12.65 3.02
CA GLY A 41 -5.34 -13.52 3.46
C GLY A 41 -6.31 -13.86 2.35
N ALA A 42 -7.33 -14.64 2.69
CA ALA A 42 -8.41 -14.95 1.76
C ALA A 42 -9.50 -13.88 1.87
N VAL A 43 -9.97 -13.39 0.72
CA VAL A 43 -11.20 -12.62 0.60
C VAL A 43 -12.28 -13.47 -0.03
N LYS A 44 -13.52 -13.25 0.40
CA LYS A 44 -14.71 -13.99 0.00
C LYS A 44 -15.67 -13.06 -0.71
N GLY A 45 -16.18 -13.53 -1.84
CA GLY A 45 -17.25 -12.89 -2.57
C GLY A 45 -18.54 -13.70 -2.43
N ASP A 46 -19.39 -13.61 -3.44
CA ASP A 46 -20.62 -14.37 -3.52
C ASP A 46 -20.39 -15.80 -4.04
N LEU A 47 -21.43 -16.63 -3.95
CA LEU A 47 -21.46 -18.00 -4.51
C LEU A 47 -20.35 -18.91 -3.97
N GLY A 48 -19.87 -18.65 -2.74
CA GLY A 48 -18.75 -19.39 -2.14
C GLY A 48 -17.40 -19.14 -2.82
N SER A 49 -17.32 -18.12 -3.69
CA SER A 49 -16.06 -17.75 -4.33
C SER A 49 -15.09 -17.13 -3.33
N GLN A 50 -13.81 -17.40 -3.52
CA GLN A 50 -12.74 -16.85 -2.69
C GLN A 50 -11.46 -16.73 -3.51
N THR A 51 -10.61 -15.79 -3.12
CA THR A 51 -9.26 -15.66 -3.64
C THR A 51 -8.32 -15.07 -2.61
N THR A 52 -7.03 -15.06 -2.89
CA THR A 52 -6.02 -14.41 -2.06
C THR A 52 -5.99 -12.91 -2.35
N LEU A 53 -5.94 -12.10 -1.30
CA LEU A 53 -5.63 -10.68 -1.34
C LEU A 53 -4.32 -10.45 -0.59
N THR A 54 -3.43 -9.67 -1.20
CA THR A 54 -2.25 -9.11 -0.52
C THR A 54 -2.35 -7.59 -0.56
N LEU A 55 -2.16 -6.95 0.59
CA LEU A 55 -2.11 -5.50 0.73
C LEU A 55 -0.71 -5.08 1.19
N ASP A 56 -0.04 -4.24 0.42
CA ASP A 56 1.15 -3.52 0.85
C ASP A 56 0.75 -2.09 1.23
N LEU A 57 0.86 -1.77 2.52
CA LEU A 57 0.39 -0.51 3.09
C LEU A 57 1.56 0.34 3.56
N THR A 58 1.57 1.60 3.12
CA THR A 58 2.49 2.64 3.60
C THR A 58 1.71 3.68 4.40
N ASP A 59 1.95 3.74 5.71
CA ASP A 59 1.23 4.61 6.64
C ASP A 59 1.98 5.94 6.84
N ARG A 60 1.30 7.04 6.52
CA ARG A 60 1.81 8.42 6.51
C ARG A 60 0.86 9.35 7.25
N ALA A 61 1.13 9.57 8.53
CA ALA A 61 0.40 10.52 9.39
C ALA A 61 -1.11 10.26 9.45
N ASN A 62 -1.92 10.78 8.53
CA ASN A 62 -3.38 10.55 8.44
C ASN A 62 -3.80 9.74 7.21
N ILE A 63 -2.88 9.53 6.27
CA ILE A 63 -3.11 8.86 4.99
C ILE A 63 -2.40 7.50 5.02
N VAL A 64 -3.01 6.49 4.40
CA VAL A 64 -2.39 5.19 4.13
C VAL A 64 -2.46 4.95 2.64
N LEU A 65 -1.31 4.80 2.00
CA LEU A 65 -1.22 4.38 0.60
C LEU A 65 -1.25 2.86 0.55
N GLY A 66 -2.07 2.28 -0.32
CA GLY A 66 -2.20 0.83 -0.45
C GLY A 66 -2.03 0.35 -1.88
N GLU A 67 -1.22 -0.69 -2.05
CA GLU A 67 -1.21 -1.55 -3.23
C GLU A 67 -1.94 -2.86 -2.89
N ALA A 68 -3.02 -3.16 -3.59
CA ALA A 68 -3.80 -4.37 -3.44
C ALA A 68 -3.56 -5.32 -4.61
N THR A 69 -2.98 -6.49 -4.34
CA THR A 69 -2.85 -7.58 -5.32
C THR A 69 -3.91 -8.64 -5.08
N LEU A 70 -4.82 -8.81 -6.04
CA LEU A 70 -5.92 -9.76 -5.99
C LEU A 70 -5.66 -10.95 -6.91
N GLY A 71 -5.87 -12.17 -6.38
CA GLY A 71 -5.82 -13.39 -7.16
C GLY A 71 -7.05 -13.63 -8.03
N THR A 72 -7.06 -14.75 -8.78
CA THR A 72 -8.19 -15.14 -9.63
C THR A 72 -9.30 -15.83 -8.84
N GLY A 73 -10.51 -15.82 -9.37
CA GLY A 73 -11.60 -16.72 -8.93
C GLY A 73 -12.67 -16.06 -8.06
N LEU A 74 -12.52 -14.78 -7.72
CA LEU A 74 -13.52 -14.03 -6.97
C LEU A 74 -14.71 -13.64 -7.86
N LYS A 75 -15.92 -13.83 -7.35
CA LYS A 75 -17.17 -13.51 -8.03
C LYS A 75 -18.07 -12.70 -7.11
N VAL A 76 -18.86 -11.83 -7.71
CA VAL A 76 -19.85 -11.00 -7.02
C VAL A 76 -21.16 -11.04 -7.77
N ASN A 77 -22.27 -10.93 -7.06
CA ASN A 77 -23.61 -10.91 -7.62
C ASN A 77 -24.28 -9.56 -7.32
N ALA A 78 -24.39 -8.73 -8.36
CA ALA A 78 -24.97 -7.40 -8.31
C ALA A 78 -26.51 -7.39 -8.36
N GLY A 79 -27.16 -8.54 -8.16
CA GLY A 79 -28.61 -8.66 -8.18
C GLY A 79 -29.15 -9.20 -9.50
N GLN A 80 -30.48 -9.23 -9.65
CA GLN A 80 -31.14 -9.96 -10.74
C GLN A 80 -30.85 -9.38 -12.12
N VAL A 81 -30.72 -8.06 -12.23
CA VAL A 81 -30.56 -7.38 -13.53
C VAL A 81 -29.12 -7.41 -14.01
N CYS A 82 -28.16 -7.14 -13.12
CA CYS A 82 -26.73 -7.08 -13.46
C CYS A 82 -26.04 -8.45 -13.31
N GLY A 83 -26.68 -9.39 -12.60
CA GLY A 83 -26.24 -10.77 -12.51
C GLY A 83 -24.93 -10.96 -11.76
N THR A 84 -24.21 -12.02 -12.11
CA THR A 84 -22.92 -12.37 -11.52
C THR A 84 -21.78 -11.86 -12.39
N ALA A 85 -20.84 -11.13 -11.78
CA ALA A 85 -19.61 -10.68 -12.40
C ALA A 85 -18.39 -11.39 -11.79
N VAL A 86 -17.34 -11.55 -12.60
CA VAL A 86 -16.02 -12.00 -12.14
C VAL A 86 -15.20 -10.76 -11.82
N ILE A 87 -14.60 -10.73 -10.63
CA ILE A 87 -13.62 -9.69 -10.29
C ILE A 87 -12.29 -10.07 -10.95
N PRO A 88 -11.70 -9.20 -11.80
CA PRO A 88 -10.44 -9.51 -12.44
C PRO A 88 -9.31 -9.59 -11.41
N ALA A 89 -8.41 -10.55 -11.60
CA ALA A 89 -7.14 -10.56 -10.87
C ALA A 89 -6.27 -9.41 -11.34
N GLY A 90 -5.50 -8.81 -10.44
CA GLY A 90 -4.66 -7.68 -10.78
C GLY A 90 -4.16 -6.90 -9.58
N VAL A 91 -3.59 -5.73 -9.89
CA VAL A 91 -3.06 -4.77 -8.92
C VAL A 91 -3.93 -3.53 -8.95
N ILE A 92 -4.37 -3.08 -7.78
CA ILE A 92 -5.21 -1.90 -7.59
C ILE A 92 -4.51 -0.98 -6.60
N TRP A 93 -4.49 0.31 -6.91
CA TRP A 93 -3.91 1.33 -6.04
C TRP A 93 -5.01 2.16 -5.42
N ALA A 94 -4.89 2.43 -4.12
CA ALA A 94 -5.82 3.28 -3.41
C ALA A 94 -5.09 4.14 -2.37
N GLU A 95 -5.67 5.31 -2.11
CA GLU A 95 -5.33 6.14 -0.96
C GLU A 95 -6.48 6.04 0.04
N GLY A 96 -6.14 5.76 1.30
CA GLY A 96 -7.10 5.69 2.38
C GLY A 96 -6.80 6.68 3.50
N GLU A 97 -7.82 7.03 4.25
CA GLU A 97 -7.75 7.92 5.40
C GLU A 97 -8.02 7.16 6.69
N LYS A 98 -7.24 7.47 7.73
CA LYS A 98 -7.46 6.93 9.08
C LYS A 98 -8.52 7.73 9.79
N SER A 99 -9.42 7.04 10.50
CA SER A 99 -10.42 7.72 11.32
C SER A 99 -9.76 8.45 12.51
N PRO A 100 -9.96 9.78 12.68
CA PRO A 100 -9.41 10.52 13.81
C PRO A 100 -9.97 10.07 15.17
N ARG A 101 -11.17 9.49 15.17
CA ARG A 101 -11.87 9.01 16.39
C ARG A 101 -11.61 7.53 16.65
N ARG A 102 -11.30 6.76 15.61
CA ARG A 102 -11.09 5.31 15.67
C ARG A 102 -9.79 5.00 14.91
N PRO A 103 -8.61 5.21 15.52
CA PRO A 103 -7.31 5.20 14.81
C PRO A 103 -6.88 3.83 14.25
N ARG A 104 -7.68 2.78 14.52
CA ARG A 104 -7.53 1.44 13.94
C ARG A 104 -8.44 1.21 12.73
N GLU A 105 -9.18 2.21 12.30
CA GLU A 105 -10.02 2.14 11.11
C GLU A 105 -9.43 2.94 9.97
N LEU A 106 -9.56 2.36 8.79
CA LEU A 106 -9.14 2.90 7.50
C LEU A 106 -10.34 2.91 6.57
N SER A 107 -10.53 4.00 5.83
CA SER A 107 -11.49 4.07 4.72
C SER A 107 -10.77 4.50 3.45
N ALA A 108 -11.03 3.84 2.33
CA ALA A 108 -10.47 4.18 1.04
C ALA A 108 -11.55 4.04 -0.05
N GLU A 109 -11.39 4.77 -1.14
CA GLU A 109 -12.18 4.58 -2.34
C GLU A 109 -11.24 4.21 -3.49
N SER A 110 -11.70 3.32 -4.36
CA SER A 110 -11.00 2.94 -5.58
C SER A 110 -12.01 2.69 -6.70
N THR A 111 -11.54 2.67 -7.94
CA THR A 111 -12.33 2.22 -9.08
C THR A 111 -11.88 0.84 -9.54
N LEU A 112 -12.81 0.09 -10.13
CA LEU A 112 -12.57 -1.20 -10.74
C LEU A 112 -13.34 -1.30 -12.05
N GLU A 113 -12.72 -1.88 -13.07
CA GLU A 113 -13.42 -2.19 -14.31
C GLU A 113 -14.09 -3.57 -14.21
N LEU A 114 -15.42 -3.59 -14.25
CA LEU A 114 -16.23 -4.80 -14.30
C LEU A 114 -17.02 -4.84 -15.61
N THR A 115 -16.78 -5.88 -16.41
CA THR A 115 -17.52 -6.10 -17.67
C THR A 115 -17.51 -4.90 -18.62
N GLY A 116 -16.42 -4.10 -18.63
CA GLY A 116 -16.30 -2.90 -19.46
C GLY A 116 -16.95 -1.64 -18.88
N MET A 117 -17.32 -1.65 -17.60
CA MET A 117 -17.84 -0.49 -16.87
C MET A 117 -16.95 -0.21 -15.65
N GLU A 118 -16.63 1.06 -15.42
CA GLU A 118 -15.97 1.49 -14.19
C GLU A 118 -16.99 1.57 -13.07
N VAL A 119 -16.71 0.90 -11.95
CA VAL A 119 -17.51 0.95 -10.72
C VAL A 119 -16.65 1.44 -9.56
N THR A 120 -17.27 2.19 -8.66
CA THR A 120 -16.64 2.63 -7.43
C THR A 120 -16.67 1.50 -6.41
N ILE A 121 -15.58 1.37 -5.66
CA ILE A 121 -15.44 0.45 -4.54
C ILE A 121 -15.10 1.26 -3.31
N GLU A 122 -15.96 1.16 -2.31
CA GLU A 122 -15.71 1.68 -0.96
C GLU A 122 -15.06 0.56 -0.13
N VAL A 123 -13.87 0.83 0.40
CA VAL A 123 -13.10 -0.11 1.21
C VAL A 123 -13.03 0.40 2.64
N GLU A 124 -13.42 -0.44 3.58
CA GLU A 124 -13.25 -0.24 5.01
C GLU A 124 -12.28 -1.30 5.56
N GLY A 125 -11.37 -0.88 6.42
CA GLY A 125 -10.42 -1.75 7.10
C GLY A 125 -10.43 -1.51 8.61
N GLU A 126 -10.45 -2.57 9.42
CA GLU A 126 -10.27 -2.50 10.87
C GLU A 126 -9.07 -3.33 11.31
N LEU A 127 -8.07 -2.64 11.86
CA LEU A 127 -6.87 -3.27 12.40
C LEU A 127 -7.14 -3.77 13.82
N SER A 128 -6.68 -4.98 14.12
CA SER A 128 -6.73 -5.53 15.47
C SER A 128 -5.94 -4.69 16.47
N ALA A 129 -6.27 -4.83 17.75
CA ALA A 129 -5.60 -4.10 18.81
C ALA A 129 -4.08 -4.41 18.90
N ASP A 130 -3.66 -5.61 18.48
CA ASP A 130 -2.25 -6.02 18.42
C ASP A 130 -1.57 -5.71 17.08
N GLY A 131 -2.31 -5.13 16.12
CA GLY A 131 -1.80 -4.75 14.82
C GLY A 131 -1.52 -5.90 13.87
N LYS A 132 -1.85 -7.16 14.22
CA LYS A 132 -1.47 -8.34 13.43
C LYS A 132 -2.51 -8.78 12.41
N THR A 133 -3.76 -8.42 12.60
CA THR A 133 -4.84 -8.77 11.67
C THR A 133 -5.56 -7.53 11.20
N LEU A 134 -5.96 -7.52 9.94
CA LEU A 134 -6.72 -6.47 9.31
C LEU A 134 -7.97 -7.10 8.71
N ASP A 135 -9.14 -6.78 9.28
CA ASP A 135 -10.41 -7.13 8.69
C ASP A 135 -10.74 -6.10 7.62
N VAL A 136 -11.09 -6.56 6.42
CA VAL A 136 -11.40 -5.71 5.27
C VAL A 136 -12.79 -6.01 4.74
N THR A 137 -13.50 -4.94 4.39
CA THR A 137 -14.79 -4.99 3.71
C THR A 137 -14.72 -4.06 2.50
N ALA A 138 -15.05 -4.57 1.32
CA ALA A 138 -15.16 -3.78 0.11
C ALA A 138 -16.59 -3.88 -0.41
N LYS A 139 -17.27 -2.73 -0.53
CA LYS A 139 -18.61 -2.62 -1.13
C LYS A 139 -18.45 -2.09 -2.54
N ILE A 140 -19.07 -2.75 -3.51
CA ILE A 140 -19.04 -2.31 -4.91
C ILE A 140 -20.33 -1.53 -5.15
N ASP A 141 -20.21 -0.23 -5.40
CA ASP A 141 -21.35 0.63 -5.70
C ASP A 141 -21.86 0.32 -7.10
N THR A 142 -23.05 -0.27 -7.16
CA THR A 142 -23.68 -0.65 -8.41
C THR A 142 -24.85 0.28 -8.72
N PRO A 143 -25.14 0.55 -10.00
CA PRO A 143 -26.32 1.31 -10.36
C PRO A 143 -27.58 0.71 -9.72
N TRP A 144 -28.49 1.55 -9.21
CA TRP A 144 -29.72 1.12 -8.51
C TRP A 144 -30.55 0.06 -9.26
N ILE A 145 -30.47 0.04 -10.59
CA ILE A 145 -31.16 -0.95 -11.45
C ILE A 145 -30.63 -2.38 -11.25
N CYS A 146 -29.39 -2.54 -10.81
CA CYS A 146 -28.80 -3.83 -10.45
C CYS A 146 -29.53 -4.44 -9.24
N GLY A 147 -29.97 -3.59 -8.30
CA GLY A 147 -30.82 -3.96 -7.17
C GLY A 147 -30.07 -4.47 -5.94
N ARG A 148 -28.73 -4.59 -6.01
CA ARG A 148 -27.87 -4.95 -4.88
C ARG A 148 -26.42 -4.53 -5.13
N ASP A 149 -25.83 -3.92 -4.11
CA ASP A 149 -24.38 -3.72 -4.03
C ASP A 149 -23.70 -4.97 -3.45
N PRO A 150 -22.81 -5.62 -4.20
CA PRO A 150 -22.05 -6.74 -3.68
C PRO A 150 -21.06 -6.31 -2.61
N VAL A 151 -20.76 -7.24 -1.70
CA VAL A 151 -19.80 -7.04 -0.62
C VAL A 151 -18.76 -8.15 -0.67
N ILE A 152 -17.49 -7.77 -0.62
CA ILE A 152 -16.34 -8.65 -0.47
C ILE A 152 -15.80 -8.46 0.94
N THR A 153 -15.51 -9.55 1.65
CA THR A 153 -14.94 -9.49 3.01
C THR A 153 -13.72 -10.38 3.14
N GLY A 154 -12.79 -10.03 4.01
CA GLY A 154 -11.65 -10.87 4.33
C GLY A 154 -11.01 -10.51 5.66
N THR A 155 -10.24 -11.45 6.20
CA THR A 155 -9.36 -11.23 7.35
C THR A 155 -7.95 -11.51 6.88
N LEU A 156 -7.11 -10.48 6.92
CA LEU A 156 -5.73 -10.55 6.46
C LEU A 156 -4.79 -10.59 7.67
N THR A 157 -3.71 -11.35 7.54
CA THR A 157 -2.66 -11.44 8.56
C THR A 157 -1.42 -10.70 8.09
N ARG A 158 -0.83 -9.91 8.98
CA ARG A 158 0.45 -9.25 8.75
C ARG A 158 1.56 -10.28 8.63
N ILE A 159 2.35 -10.19 7.56
CA ILE A 159 3.47 -11.10 7.30
C ILE A 159 4.84 -10.43 7.45
N GLN A 160 4.88 -9.10 7.50
CA GLN A 160 6.08 -8.28 7.68
C GLN A 160 5.78 -7.04 8.51
#